data_AF-A0A1F1KU14-F1
#
_entry.id   AF-A0A1F1KU14-F1
#
_cell.length_a   1.000
_cell.length_b   1.000
_cell.length_c   1.000
_cell.angle_alpha   90.00
_cell.angle_beta   90.00
_cell.angle_gamma   90.00
#
_symmetry.space_group_name_H-M   'P 1'
#
loop_
_entity.id
_entity.type
_entity.pdbx_description
1 polymer ?
#
loop_
_entity_poly.entity_id
_entity_poly.type
_entity_poly.pdbx_seq_one_letter_code
_entity_poly.pdbx_strand_id
1 'polypeptide(L)'
;MSILDVDPDLTHQLATDVARNAQGSLPAPPVVPLDAATHDFGAHLAAAVTNINQRTERLRADLAHISRAGYALAAAAAATDEHTAGRFSAHAGGS
;
A
#
# COMPACT_ATOMS: atom_id res chain seq x y z
N MET A 1 25.32 11.60 10.82
CA MET A 1 24.59 10.50 11.48
C MET A 1 23.12 10.91 11.48
N SER A 2 22.32 10.38 10.56
CA SER A 2 20.88 10.66 10.55
C SER A 2 20.22 9.62 11.45
N ILE A 3 19.83 10.03 12.66
CA ILE A 3 18.74 9.37 13.37
C ILE A 3 17.53 9.61 12.48
N LEU A 4 16.93 8.57 11.91
CA LEU A 4 15.71 8.72 11.14
C LEU A 4 14.64 9.20 12.11
N ASP A 5 14.21 10.45 11.95
CA ASP A 5 13.11 11.05 12.72
C ASP A 5 11.82 10.49 12.13
N VAL A 6 11.39 9.34 12.64
CA VAL A 6 10.19 8.63 12.17
C VAL A 6 9.05 8.96 13.11
N ASP A 7 8.14 9.81 12.65
CA ASP A 7 6.88 10.06 13.35
C ASP A 7 5.97 8.81 13.20
N PRO A 8 5.66 8.09 14.30
CA PRO A 8 4.86 6.87 14.24
C PRO A 8 3.41 7.14 13.83
N ASP A 9 2.83 8.28 14.24
CA ASP A 9 1.45 8.63 13.94
C ASP A 9 1.29 8.98 12.47
N LEU A 10 2.20 9.80 11.93
CA LEU A 10 2.23 10.13 10.50
C LEU A 10 2.47 8.87 9.65
N THR A 11 3.40 8.00 10.07
CA THR A 11 3.69 6.75 9.35
C THR A 11 2.48 5.82 9.33
N HIS A 12 1.74 5.71 10.44
CA HIS A 12 0.52 4.93 10.52
C HIS A 12 -0.61 5.52 9.64
N GLN A 13 -0.75 6.85 9.61
CA GLN A 13 -1.71 7.53 8.74
C GLN A 13 -1.41 7.25 7.25
N LEU A 14 -0.15 7.41 6.84
CA LEU A 14 0.29 7.10 5.47
C LEU A 14 0.05 5.63 5.11
N ALA A 15 0.36 4.70 6.00
CA ALA A 15 0.09 3.28 5.81
C ALA A 15 -1.42 3.00 5.60
N THR A 16 -2.27 3.70 6.35
CA THR A 16 -3.74 3.60 6.25
C THR A 16 -4.26 4.14 4.92
N ASP A 17 -3.74 5.27 4.45
CA ASP A 17 -4.11 5.83 3.16
C ASP A 17 -3.67 4.92 2.01
N VAL A 18 -2.46 4.35 2.09
CA VAL A 18 -1.99 3.36 1.11
C VAL A 18 -2.87 2.10 1.13
N ALA A 19 -3.24 1.60 2.32
CA ALA A 19 -4.13 0.45 2.44
C ALA A 19 -5.52 0.72 1.84
N ARG A 20 -6.06 1.93 2.02
CA ARG A 20 -7.33 2.34 1.41
C ARG A 20 -7.24 2.36 -0.12
N ASN A 21 -6.15 2.89 -0.66
CA ASN A 21 -5.93 2.95 -2.12
C ASN A 21 -5.61 1.60 -2.77
N ALA A 22 -5.19 0.61 -1.98
CA ALA A 22 -5.01 -0.77 -2.46
C ALA A 22 -6.35 -1.50 -2.69
N GLN A 23 -7.48 -0.94 -2.24
CA GLN A 23 -8.81 -1.55 -2.36
C GLN A 23 -9.49 -1.20 -3.69
N GLY A 24 -10.57 -1.92 -3.99
CA GLY A 24 -11.44 -1.67 -5.14
C GLY A 24 -11.62 -2.90 -6.03
N SER A 25 -12.54 -2.81 -6.98
CA SER A 25 -12.79 -3.85 -7.97
C SER A 25 -12.14 -3.51 -9.31
N LEU A 26 -11.91 -4.53 -10.14
CA LEU A 26 -11.54 -4.33 -11.53
C LEU A 26 -12.82 -4.06 -12.34
N PRO A 27 -12.78 -3.18 -13.35
CA PRO A 27 -13.89 -3.02 -14.27
C PRO A 27 -14.15 -4.35 -15.00
N ALA A 28 -15.43 -4.64 -15.25
CA ALA A 28 -15.81 -5.78 -16.07
C ALA A 28 -15.20 -5.66 -17.48
N PRO A 29 -14.77 -6.77 -18.10
CA PRO A 29 -14.30 -6.74 -19.48
C PRO A 29 -15.38 -6.18 -20.42
N PRO A 30 -15.00 -5.39 -21.45
CA PRO A 30 -15.95 -4.90 -22.42
C PRO A 30 -16.57 -6.06 -23.20
N VAL A 31 -17.87 -5.97 -23.48
CA VAL A 31 -18.55 -6.90 -24.40
C VAL A 31 -18.16 -6.51 -25.82
N VAL A 32 -17.53 -7.43 -26.54
CA VAL A 32 -17.07 -7.23 -27.91
C VAL A 32 -18.14 -7.73 -28.90
N PRO A 33 -18.60 -6.89 -29.86
CA PRO A 33 -19.47 -7.34 -30.93
C PRO A 33 -18.79 -8.39 -31.82
N LEU A 34 -19.52 -9.44 -32.20
CA LEU A 34 -19.03 -10.59 -32.98
C LEU A 34 -19.08 -10.38 -34.51
N ASP A 35 -19.23 -9.14 -35.00
CA ASP A 35 -19.21 -8.93 -36.45
C ASP A 35 -17.79 -9.16 -37.01
N ALA A 36 -17.71 -9.72 -38.22
CA ALA A 36 -16.43 -10.09 -38.83
C ALA A 36 -15.52 -8.87 -39.11
N ALA A 37 -16.08 -7.66 -39.16
CA ALA A 37 -15.34 -6.43 -39.44
C ALA A 37 -14.63 -5.87 -38.20
N THR A 38 -15.16 -6.12 -36.99
CA THR A 38 -14.64 -5.59 -35.72
C THR A 38 -14.06 -6.66 -34.80
N HIS A 39 -14.16 -7.94 -35.18
CA HIS A 39 -13.66 -9.07 -34.40
C HIS A 39 -12.21 -8.88 -33.92
N ASP A 40 -11.28 -8.56 -34.83
CA ASP A 40 -9.85 -8.43 -34.47
C ASP A 40 -9.58 -7.22 -33.58
N PHE A 41 -10.25 -6.09 -33.86
CA PHE A 41 -10.20 -4.91 -33.00
C PHE A 41 -10.70 -5.23 -31.59
N GLY A 42 -11.82 -5.94 -31.51
CA GLY A 42 -12.43 -6.37 -30.27
C GLY A 42 -11.56 -7.33 -29.48
N ALA A 43 -10.92 -8.29 -30.14
CA ALA A 43 -9.95 -9.20 -29.53
C ALA A 43 -8.76 -8.43 -28.94
N HIS A 44 -8.21 -7.46 -29.67
CA HIS A 44 -7.14 -6.59 -29.17
C HIS A 44 -7.57 -5.74 -27.98
N LEU A 45 -8.79 -5.17 -28.01
CA LEU A 45 -9.34 -4.40 -26.90
C LEU A 45 -9.52 -5.27 -25.65
N ALA A 46 -10.08 -6.47 -25.79
CA ALA A 46 -10.24 -7.40 -24.68
C ALA A 46 -8.89 -7.83 -24.07
N ALA A 47 -7.88 -8.09 -24.92
CA ALA A 47 -6.52 -8.39 -24.47
C ALA A 47 -5.89 -7.21 -23.72
N ALA A 48 -6.07 -5.99 -24.22
CA ALA A 48 -5.56 -4.78 -23.58
C ALA A 48 -6.21 -4.55 -22.20
N VAL A 49 -7.53 -4.69 -22.09
CA VAL A 49 -8.24 -4.58 -20.80
C VAL A 49 -7.80 -5.67 -19.84
N THR A 50 -7.64 -6.90 -20.30
CA THR A 50 -7.12 -8.01 -19.48
C THR A 50 -5.73 -7.70 -18.94
N ASN A 51 -4.85 -7.15 -19.78
CA ASN A 51 -3.50 -6.78 -19.36
C ASN A 51 -3.50 -5.64 -18.33
N ILE A 52 -4.31 -4.60 -18.53
CA ILE A 52 -4.47 -3.51 -17.57
C ILE A 52 -4.97 -4.07 -16.24
N ASN A 53 -6.00 -4.91 -16.26
CA ASN A 53 -6.55 -5.54 -15.07
C ASN A 53 -5.51 -6.35 -14.28
N GLN A 54 -4.69 -7.15 -14.97
CA GLN A 54 -3.59 -7.88 -14.33
C GLN A 54 -2.54 -6.96 -13.71
N ARG A 55 -2.19 -5.85 -14.38
CA ARG A 55 -1.23 -4.86 -13.86
C ARG A 55 -1.79 -4.11 -12.65
N THR A 56 -3.06 -3.71 -12.71
CA THR A 56 -3.76 -3.07 -11.59
C THR A 56 -3.79 -3.99 -10.38
N GLU A 57 -4.02 -5.29 -10.55
CA GLU A 57 -4.04 -6.24 -9.44
C GLU A 57 -2.66 -6.42 -8.80
N ARG A 58 -1.59 -6.45 -9.60
CA ARG A 58 -0.21 -6.44 -9.09
C ARG A 58 0.09 -5.16 -8.31
N LEU A 59 -0.30 -4.01 -8.85
CA LEU A 59 -0.13 -2.72 -8.18
C LEU A 59 -0.86 -2.70 -6.82
N ARG A 60 -2.06 -3.26 -6.74
CA ARG A 60 -2.79 -3.40 -5.46
C ARG A 60 -2.05 -4.29 -4.47
N ALA A 61 -1.49 -5.40 -4.93
CA ALA A 61 -0.69 -6.29 -4.09
C ALA A 61 0.55 -5.58 -3.54
N ASP A 62 1.23 -4.78 -4.36
CA ASP A 62 2.39 -3.97 -3.96
C ASP A 62 2.00 -2.90 -2.93
N LEU A 63 0.90 -2.17 -3.17
CA LEU A 63 0.37 -1.19 -2.21
C LEU A 63 0.01 -1.85 -0.88
N ALA A 64 -0.64 -3.02 -0.92
CA ALA A 64 -0.95 -3.78 0.30
C ALA A 64 0.31 -4.26 1.04
N HIS A 65 1.39 -4.57 0.32
CA HIS A 65 2.67 -4.87 0.94
C HIS A 65 3.29 -3.63 1.60
N ILE A 66 3.30 -2.49 0.90
CA ILE A 66 3.81 -1.22 1.42
C ILE A 66 3.04 -0.78 2.67
N SER A 67 1.71 -0.88 2.69
CA SER A 67 0.92 -0.53 3.87
C SER A 67 1.26 -1.40 5.08
N ARG A 68 1.42 -2.72 4.90
CA ARG A 68 1.86 -3.63 5.97
C ARG A 68 3.25 -3.26 6.49
N ALA A 69 4.18 -2.94 5.60
CA ALA A 69 5.52 -2.49 5.99
C ALA A 69 5.45 -1.15 6.75
N GLY A 70 4.60 -0.22 6.33
CA GLY A 70 4.36 1.05 7.02
C GLY A 70 3.80 0.86 8.43
N TYR A 71 2.82 -0.03 8.61
CA TYR A 71 2.30 -0.37 9.94
C TYR A 71 3.38 -0.97 10.86
N ALA A 72 4.21 -1.87 10.32
CA ALA A 72 5.31 -2.45 11.09
C ALA A 72 6.34 -1.38 11.48
N LEU A 73 6.65 -0.44 10.59
CA LEU A 73 7.56 0.66 10.86
C LEU A 73 7.00 1.60 11.94
N ALA A 74 5.73 2.00 11.84
CA ALA A 74 5.08 2.84 12.84
C ALA A 74 5.10 2.19 14.23
N ALA A 75 4.81 0.89 14.31
CA ALA A 75 4.88 0.13 15.57
C ALA A 75 6.31 0.06 16.13
N ALA A 76 7.32 -0.14 15.28
CA ALA A 76 8.72 -0.17 15.69
C ALA A 76 9.22 1.20 16.19
N ALA A 77 8.80 2.29 15.54
CA ALA A 77 9.09 3.65 15.96
C ALA A 77 8.48 3.94 17.34
N ALA A 78 7.18 3.66 17.53
CA ALA A 78 6.49 3.86 18.80
C ALA A 78 7.14 3.07 19.95
N ALA A 79 7.51 1.80 19.72
CA ALA A 79 8.19 0.98 20.71
C ALA A 79 9.59 1.51 21.08
N THR A 80 10.29 2.11 20.11
CA THR A 80 11.61 2.73 20.33
C THR A 80 11.48 3.99 21.19
N ASP A 81 10.47 4.82 20.92
CA ASP A 81 10.17 6.02 21.69
C ASP A 81 9.78 5.68 23.13
N GLU A 82 8.90 4.70 23.32
CA GLU A 82 8.49 4.22 24.64
C GLU A 82 9.68 3.67 25.44
N HIS A 83 10.53 2.84 24.82
CA HIS A 83 11.72 2.32 25.47
C HIS A 83 12.68 3.44 25.90
N THR A 84 12.85 4.44 25.04
CA THR A 84 13.72 5.60 25.31
C THR A 84 13.16 6.45 26.45
N ALA A 85 11.86 6.74 26.45
CA ALA A 85 11.19 7.47 27.53
C ALA A 85 11.25 6.74 28.87
N GLY A 86 11.08 5.42 28.87
CA GLY A 86 11.21 4.58 30.07
C GLY A 86 12.62 4.62 30.66
N ARG A 87 13.67 4.59 29.82
CA ARG A 87 15.06 4.73 30.27
C ARG A 87 15.34 6.08 30.92
N PHE A 88 14.84 7.18 30.33
CA PHE A 88 14.99 8.51 30.92
C PHE A 88 14.27 8.62 32.27
N SER A 89 13.07 8.06 32.39
CA SER A 89 12.29 8.05 33.62
C SER A 89 12.98 7.25 34.73
N ALA A 90 13.56 6.08 34.39
CA ALA A 90 14.33 5.27 35.32
C ALA A 90 15.63 5.96 35.80
N HIS A 91 16.27 6.75 34.94
CA HIS A 91 17.45 7.53 35.31
C HIS A 91 17.11 8.72 36.22
N ALA A 92 15.98 9.39 35.99
CA ALA A 92 15.54 10.55 36.77
C ALA A 92 15.01 10.20 38.17
N GLY A 93 14.45 8.99 38.37
CA GLY A 93 13.92 8.53 39.66
C GLY A 93 14.92 7.87 40.61
N GLY A 94 16.20 7.78 40.22
CA GLY A 94 17.26 7.08 40.96
C GLY A 94 18.23 7.99 41.75
N SER A 95 17.83 9.22 42.08
CA SER A 95 18.63 10.16 42.90
C SER A 95 18.08 10.32 44.31
#